data_AF-A0A3E2MPY7-F1
#
_entry.id   AF-A0A3E2MPY7-F1
#
_cell.length_a   1.000
_cell.length_b   1.000
_cell.length_c   1.000
_cell.angle_alpha   90.00
_cell.angle_beta   90.00
_cell.angle_gamma   90.00
#
_symmetry.space_group_name_H-M   'P 1'
#
loop_
_entity.id
_entity.type
_entity.pdbx_description
1 polymer ?
#
loop_
_entity_poly.entity_id
_entity_poly.type
_entity_poly.pdbx_seq_one_letter_code
_entity_poly.pdbx_strand_id
1 'polypeptide(L)'
;MGQHPGDLLNLPNGFSTTTLGEANPELVQSFAHGLAPYIPNIAGEHNEFSQFFTTPDSAENQENESWPAAKGIFSVLSTDKSASDYFNGAADRNIIQAEKHFAQSAANQVPDLINHDEDLKYAARLRGLIDVGTYNASNADLTAAYNLKKSAYESLLKGGTFGVGTLPIPGAGIVGSGTNLIGSAIEHDIVGPAPTTTSIPDMPHTTPPRLVLDGFLASGQPLSGLEPELYRPVDPQHPDGPMRIATYAEMNEDWRKRNTPQAYDSVLSSALSQTLGNDTVTRIDSDISTYYNNVVHNPQPWKK
;
A
#
# COMPACT_ATOMS: atom_id res chain seq x y z
N MET A 1 -18.18 -12.05 -5.43
CA MET A 1 -17.09 -11.37 -6.17
C MET A 1 -15.75 -12.04 -5.89
N GLY A 2 -15.21 -11.96 -4.66
CA GLY A 2 -13.89 -12.53 -4.32
C GLY A 2 -13.71 -14.05 -4.52
N GLN A 3 -14.80 -14.83 -4.47
CA GLN A 3 -14.75 -16.29 -4.67
C GLN A 3 -14.83 -16.72 -6.15
N HIS A 4 -15.20 -15.81 -7.06
CA HIS A 4 -15.36 -16.09 -8.50
C HIS A 4 -14.57 -15.13 -9.40
N PRO A 5 -13.35 -14.69 -9.05
CA PRO A 5 -12.62 -13.71 -9.85
C PRO A 5 -12.23 -14.24 -11.23
N GLY A 6 -11.96 -15.55 -11.38
CA GLY A 6 -11.68 -16.15 -12.68
C GLY A 6 -12.80 -15.91 -13.70
N ASP A 7 -14.04 -16.15 -13.27
CA ASP A 7 -15.24 -15.95 -14.10
C ASP A 7 -15.48 -14.47 -14.38
N LEU A 8 -15.35 -13.62 -13.36
CA LEU A 8 -15.65 -12.18 -13.45
C LEU A 8 -14.57 -11.39 -14.20
N LEU A 9 -13.34 -11.88 -14.25
CA LEU A 9 -12.27 -11.33 -15.10
C LEU A 9 -12.36 -11.83 -16.54
N ASN A 10 -13.13 -12.89 -16.82
CA ASN A 10 -13.19 -13.54 -18.13
C ASN A 10 -14.63 -13.92 -18.51
N LEU A 11 -15.55 -12.96 -18.49
CA LEU A 11 -16.93 -13.17 -18.91
C LEU A 11 -16.98 -13.52 -20.40
N PRO A 12 -17.78 -14.53 -20.81
CA PRO A 12 -17.97 -14.84 -22.23
C PRO A 12 -18.58 -13.65 -22.99
N ASN A 13 -17.95 -13.26 -24.11
CA ASN A 13 -18.44 -12.23 -25.03
C ASN A 13 -18.33 -12.73 -26.48
N GLY A 14 -19.27 -13.58 -26.89
CA GLY A 14 -19.22 -14.24 -28.20
C GLY A 14 -18.02 -15.18 -28.32
N PHE A 15 -17.07 -14.85 -29.21
CA PHE A 15 -15.83 -15.61 -29.42
C PHE A 15 -14.63 -15.06 -28.63
N SER A 16 -14.83 -14.03 -27.80
CA SER A 16 -13.80 -13.46 -26.92
C SER A 16 -14.27 -13.43 -25.47
N THR A 17 -13.45 -12.88 -24.58
CA THR A 17 -13.81 -12.59 -23.19
C THR A 17 -13.82 -11.09 -22.94
N THR A 18 -14.50 -10.68 -21.87
CA THR A 18 -14.50 -9.31 -21.34
C THR A 18 -14.51 -9.37 -19.81
N THR A 19 -14.06 -8.31 -19.15
CA THR A 19 -14.13 -8.22 -17.69
C THR A 19 -15.51 -7.73 -17.22
N LEU A 20 -15.83 -7.92 -15.94
CA LEU A 20 -17.06 -7.37 -15.34
C LEU A 20 -17.11 -5.84 -15.44
N GLY A 21 -15.98 -5.14 -15.23
CA GLY A 21 -15.90 -3.68 -15.33
C GLY A 21 -16.13 -3.17 -16.75
N GLU A 22 -15.64 -3.87 -17.76
CA GLU A 22 -15.94 -3.56 -19.16
C GLU A 22 -17.40 -3.83 -19.52
N ALA A 23 -17.96 -4.94 -19.04
CA ALA A 23 -19.34 -5.32 -19.34
C ALA A 23 -20.39 -4.48 -18.60
N ASN A 24 -20.10 -4.08 -17.36
CA ASN A 24 -21.01 -3.31 -16.51
C ASN A 24 -20.23 -2.41 -15.52
N PRO A 25 -19.70 -1.27 -15.99
CA PRO A 25 -18.89 -0.38 -15.17
C PRO A 25 -19.69 0.21 -13.98
N GLU A 26 -20.96 0.55 -14.17
CA GLU A 26 -21.81 1.11 -13.09
C GLU A 26 -21.99 0.14 -11.92
N LEU A 27 -22.12 -1.16 -12.22
CA LEU A 27 -22.20 -2.19 -11.19
C LEU A 27 -20.89 -2.29 -10.40
N VAL A 28 -19.75 -2.30 -11.09
CA VAL A 28 -18.43 -2.40 -10.44
C VAL A 28 -18.16 -1.14 -9.60
N GLN A 29 -18.52 0.04 -10.09
CA GLN A 29 -18.43 1.29 -9.33
C GLN A 29 -19.33 1.26 -8.09
N SER A 30 -20.57 0.78 -8.22
CA SER A 30 -21.49 0.64 -7.08
C SER A 30 -20.93 -0.32 -6.01
N PHE A 31 -20.32 -1.43 -6.43
CA PHE A 31 -19.63 -2.34 -5.51
C PHE A 31 -18.41 -1.69 -4.86
N ALA A 32 -17.58 -0.96 -5.62
CA ALA A 32 -16.44 -0.23 -5.06
C ALA A 32 -16.87 0.75 -3.97
N HIS A 33 -17.93 1.53 -4.21
CA HIS A 33 -18.50 2.42 -3.20
C HIS A 33 -19.08 1.68 -1.99
N GLY A 34 -19.83 0.60 -2.21
CA GLY A 34 -20.44 -0.17 -1.13
C GLY A 34 -19.43 -0.96 -0.28
N LEU A 35 -18.31 -1.39 -0.86
CA LEU A 35 -17.31 -2.22 -0.19
C LEU A 35 -16.18 -1.39 0.45
N ALA A 36 -15.95 -0.14 0.05
CA ALA A 36 -14.85 0.67 0.57
C ALA A 36 -14.81 0.79 2.11
N PRO A 37 -15.94 0.93 2.84
CA PRO A 37 -15.93 0.94 4.31
C PRO A 37 -15.43 -0.37 4.94
N TYR A 38 -15.48 -1.48 4.20
CA TYR A 38 -15.11 -2.82 4.64
C TYR A 38 -13.71 -3.24 4.17
N ILE A 39 -12.92 -2.33 3.57
CA ILE A 39 -11.52 -2.61 3.18
C ILE A 39 -10.70 -3.22 4.33
N PRO A 40 -10.75 -2.68 5.58
CA PRO A 40 -10.07 -3.32 6.70
C PRO A 40 -10.50 -4.78 6.89
N ASN A 41 -11.81 -5.06 6.90
CA ASN A 41 -12.36 -6.40 7.05
C ASN A 41 -11.99 -7.33 5.89
N ILE A 42 -12.02 -6.83 4.65
CA ILE A 42 -11.59 -7.58 3.46
C ILE A 42 -10.12 -8.01 3.61
N ALA A 43 -9.29 -7.13 4.18
CA ALA A 43 -7.89 -7.40 4.45
C ALA A 43 -7.64 -8.05 5.83
N GLY A 44 -8.67 -8.53 6.53
CA GLY A 44 -8.52 -9.32 7.76
C GLY A 44 -8.56 -8.56 9.08
N GLU A 45 -8.70 -7.23 9.06
CA GLU A 45 -8.82 -6.44 10.28
C GLU A 45 -10.18 -6.61 10.95
N HIS A 46 -10.16 -6.54 12.28
CA HIS A 46 -11.35 -6.64 13.11
C HIS A 46 -11.71 -5.26 13.67
N ASN A 47 -12.83 -4.70 13.22
CA ASN A 47 -13.33 -3.39 13.61
C ASN A 47 -14.82 -3.47 13.99
N GLU A 48 -15.46 -2.34 14.26
CA GLU A 48 -16.88 -2.32 14.62
C GLU A 48 -17.84 -2.76 13.49
N PHE A 49 -17.36 -2.81 12.25
CA PHE A 49 -18.10 -3.33 11.11
C PHE A 49 -17.97 -4.85 10.95
N SER A 50 -17.06 -5.51 11.68
CA SER A 50 -16.88 -6.96 11.59
C SER A 50 -18.15 -7.76 11.93
N GLN A 51 -19.07 -7.16 12.70
CA GLN A 51 -20.38 -7.78 13.00
C GLN A 51 -21.33 -7.80 11.79
N PHE A 52 -21.10 -6.95 10.78
CA PHE A 52 -21.92 -6.82 9.59
C PHE A 52 -21.23 -7.37 8.33
N PHE A 53 -19.90 -7.39 8.32
CA PHE A 53 -19.09 -7.89 7.22
C PHE A 53 -17.88 -8.65 7.77
N THR A 54 -17.93 -9.98 7.66
CA THR A 54 -16.82 -10.85 8.06
C THR A 54 -15.74 -10.87 6.99
N THR A 55 -14.49 -11.09 7.39
CA THR A 55 -13.38 -11.34 6.48
C THR A 55 -13.76 -12.43 5.46
N PRO A 56 -13.60 -12.18 4.15
CA PRO A 56 -14.05 -13.10 3.11
C PRO A 56 -13.16 -14.35 2.98
N ASP A 57 -11.91 -14.26 3.43
CA ASP A 57 -10.95 -15.36 3.46
C ASP A 57 -11.11 -16.23 4.71
N SER A 58 -10.97 -17.55 4.55
CA SER A 58 -11.03 -18.52 5.64
C SER A 58 -9.87 -18.31 6.63
N ALA A 59 -10.02 -18.81 7.87
CA ALA A 59 -8.93 -18.76 8.86
C ALA A 59 -7.62 -19.36 8.32
N GLU A 60 -7.69 -20.50 7.61
CA GLU A 60 -6.53 -21.12 6.96
C GLU A 60 -5.86 -20.21 5.93
N ASN A 61 -6.64 -19.45 5.14
CA ASN A 61 -6.08 -18.51 4.18
C ASN A 61 -5.45 -17.28 4.85
N GLN A 62 -6.00 -16.86 6.00
CA GLN A 62 -5.45 -15.76 6.78
C GLN A 62 -4.13 -16.19 7.45
N GLU A 63 -4.09 -17.37 8.05
CA GLU A 63 -2.89 -17.95 8.69
C GLU A 63 -1.74 -18.18 7.70
N ASN A 64 -2.06 -18.59 6.47
CA ASN A 64 -1.07 -18.78 5.40
C ASN A 64 -0.82 -17.51 4.56
N GLU A 65 -1.45 -16.39 4.93
CA GLU A 65 -1.35 -15.11 4.23
C GLU A 65 -1.62 -15.20 2.70
N SER A 66 -2.51 -16.10 2.28
CA SER A 66 -2.77 -16.39 0.87
C SER A 66 -3.84 -15.50 0.25
N TRP A 67 -4.77 -15.00 1.07
CA TRP A 67 -5.81 -14.00 0.76
C TRP A 67 -6.53 -14.13 -0.61
N PRO A 68 -6.91 -15.34 -1.08
CA PRO A 68 -7.48 -15.52 -2.42
C PRO A 68 -8.78 -14.73 -2.65
N ALA A 69 -9.65 -14.62 -1.66
CA ALA A 69 -10.90 -13.90 -1.80
C ALA A 69 -10.69 -12.39 -1.86
N ALA A 70 -9.84 -11.84 -0.99
CA ALA A 70 -9.46 -10.43 -1.03
C ALA A 70 -8.77 -10.08 -2.35
N LYS A 71 -7.80 -10.89 -2.81
CA LYS A 71 -7.17 -10.73 -4.14
C LYS A 71 -8.21 -10.67 -5.25
N GLY A 72 -9.22 -11.55 -5.19
CA GLY A 72 -10.31 -11.56 -6.16
C GLY A 72 -11.15 -10.28 -6.16
N ILE A 73 -11.47 -9.73 -4.98
CA ILE A 73 -12.21 -8.47 -4.84
C ILE A 73 -11.42 -7.31 -5.47
N PHE A 74 -10.17 -7.12 -5.05
CA PHE A 74 -9.30 -6.07 -5.58
C PHE A 74 -9.12 -6.20 -7.09
N SER A 75 -8.99 -7.43 -7.59
CA SER A 75 -8.85 -7.71 -9.04
C SER A 75 -10.08 -7.31 -9.83
N VAL A 76 -11.27 -7.75 -9.40
CA VAL A 76 -12.51 -7.47 -10.15
C VAL A 76 -12.86 -5.99 -10.09
N LEU A 77 -12.75 -5.35 -8.93
CA LEU A 77 -13.04 -3.92 -8.80
C LEU A 77 -12.08 -3.06 -9.63
N SER A 78 -10.83 -3.49 -9.79
CA SER A 78 -9.84 -2.76 -10.58
C SER A 78 -10.06 -2.83 -12.09
N THR A 79 -11.03 -3.62 -12.59
CA THR A 79 -11.34 -3.74 -14.03
C THR A 79 -12.08 -2.54 -14.60
N ASP A 80 -12.74 -1.74 -13.76
CA ASP A 80 -13.22 -0.40 -14.12
C ASP A 80 -12.29 0.65 -13.50
N LYS A 81 -11.85 1.61 -14.31
CA LYS A 81 -10.88 2.61 -13.85
C LYS A 81 -11.42 3.48 -12.71
N SER A 82 -12.68 3.91 -12.78
CA SER A 82 -13.25 4.80 -11.75
C SER A 82 -13.47 4.06 -10.43
N ALA A 83 -13.91 2.79 -10.51
CA ALA A 83 -14.00 1.90 -9.37
C ALA A 83 -12.62 1.63 -8.75
N SER A 84 -11.60 1.40 -9.58
CA SER A 84 -10.20 1.24 -9.17
C SER A 84 -9.69 2.49 -8.44
N ASP A 85 -9.85 3.67 -9.05
CA ASP A 85 -9.41 4.94 -8.48
C ASP A 85 -10.05 5.19 -7.10
N TYR A 86 -11.34 4.89 -6.95
CA TYR A 86 -12.07 5.04 -5.69
C TYR A 86 -11.65 4.00 -4.63
N PHE A 87 -11.72 2.71 -4.98
CA PHE A 87 -11.51 1.62 -4.03
C PHE A 87 -10.04 1.47 -3.64
N ASN A 88 -9.13 1.47 -4.61
CA ASN A 88 -7.69 1.40 -4.33
C ASN A 88 -7.20 2.71 -3.68
N GLY A 89 -7.74 3.87 -4.06
CA GLY A 89 -7.45 5.12 -3.34
C GLY A 89 -7.94 5.11 -1.88
N ALA A 90 -9.07 4.46 -1.59
CA ALA A 90 -9.52 4.24 -0.22
C ALA A 90 -8.60 3.25 0.53
N ALA A 91 -8.08 2.22 -0.13
CA ALA A 91 -7.10 1.31 0.45
C ALA A 91 -5.76 2.00 0.73
N ASP A 92 -5.25 2.83 -0.20
CA ASP A 92 -4.07 3.68 0.00
C ASP A 92 -4.24 4.64 1.19
N ARG A 93 -5.44 5.18 1.39
CA ARG A 93 -5.75 5.96 2.59
C ARG A 93 -5.63 5.13 3.88
N ASN A 94 -6.06 3.87 3.88
CA ASN A 94 -5.90 2.98 5.04
C ASN A 94 -4.41 2.69 5.31
N ILE A 95 -3.60 2.49 4.25
CA ILE A 95 -2.14 2.34 4.33
C ILE A 95 -1.52 3.58 5.01
N ILE A 96 -1.82 4.79 4.52
CA ILE A 96 -1.32 6.05 5.11
C ILE A 96 -1.72 6.19 6.58
N GLN A 97 -2.95 5.81 6.93
CA GLN A 97 -3.46 5.89 8.30
C GLN A 97 -2.76 4.91 9.24
N ALA A 98 -2.53 3.68 8.79
CA ALA A 98 -1.83 2.67 9.56
C ALA A 98 -0.37 3.08 9.81
N GLU A 99 0.34 3.55 8.79
CA GLU A 99 1.72 4.03 8.93
C GLU A 99 1.82 5.25 9.87
N LYS A 100 0.85 6.17 9.78
CA LYS A 100 0.77 7.30 10.71
C LYS A 100 0.54 6.82 12.14
N HIS A 101 -0.38 5.88 12.35
CA HIS A 101 -0.70 5.36 13.67
C HIS A 101 0.52 4.65 14.28
N PHE A 102 1.25 3.88 13.48
CA PHE A 102 2.52 3.28 13.87
C PHE A 102 3.55 4.35 14.27
N ALA A 103 3.80 5.35 13.43
CA ALA A 103 4.78 6.41 13.71
C ALA A 103 4.44 7.20 14.99
N GLN A 104 3.15 7.48 15.24
CA GLN A 104 2.69 8.14 16.45
C GLN A 104 2.86 7.26 17.70
N SER A 105 2.51 5.98 17.60
CA SER A 105 2.70 5.02 18.70
C SER A 105 4.18 4.88 19.04
N ALA A 106 5.04 4.88 18.03
CA ALA A 106 6.48 4.82 18.19
C ALA A 106 7.06 6.06 18.88
N ALA A 107 6.63 7.25 18.45
CA ALA A 107 7.02 8.52 19.05
C ALA A 107 6.63 8.63 20.52
N ASN A 108 5.46 8.11 20.89
CA ASN A 108 4.95 8.13 22.25
C ASN A 108 5.61 7.08 23.17
N GLN A 109 6.63 6.35 22.69
CA GLN A 109 7.34 5.30 23.42
C GLN A 109 6.38 4.27 24.03
N VAL A 110 5.32 3.90 23.29
CA VAL A 110 4.38 2.86 23.73
C VAL A 110 5.19 1.60 24.05
N PRO A 111 5.08 1.04 25.27
CA PRO A 111 5.77 -0.18 25.64
C PRO A 111 5.41 -1.29 24.65
N ASP A 112 6.41 -2.03 24.20
CA ASP A 112 6.23 -3.20 23.33
C ASP A 112 5.59 -2.91 21.95
N LEU A 113 5.72 -1.67 21.46
CA LEU A 113 5.27 -1.22 20.13
C LEU A 113 5.50 -2.24 19.02
N ILE A 114 6.63 -2.94 19.09
CA ILE A 114 7.13 -3.81 18.04
C ILE A 114 6.40 -5.16 18.06
N ASN A 115 5.89 -5.64 19.21
CA ASN A 115 4.98 -6.79 19.27
C ASN A 115 3.56 -6.45 18.81
N HIS A 116 3.32 -5.19 18.43
CA HIS A 116 2.05 -4.63 17.96
C HIS A 116 2.21 -3.91 16.61
N ASP A 117 3.10 -4.37 15.74
CA ASP A 117 3.32 -3.84 14.38
C ASP A 117 2.20 -4.21 13.38
N GLU A 118 1.01 -4.53 13.90
CA GLU A 118 -0.18 -4.91 13.11
C GLU A 118 -0.55 -3.85 12.07
N ASP A 119 -0.31 -2.57 12.35
CA ASP A 119 -0.48 -1.49 11.38
C ASP A 119 0.40 -1.68 10.13
N LEU A 120 1.67 -2.07 10.32
CA LEU A 120 2.63 -2.24 9.24
C LEU A 120 2.34 -3.51 8.43
N LYS A 121 1.95 -4.60 9.10
CA LYS A 121 1.49 -5.83 8.45
C LYS A 121 0.22 -5.59 7.64
N TYR A 122 -0.74 -4.86 8.19
CA TYR A 122 -1.97 -4.46 7.52
C TYR A 122 -1.68 -3.60 6.28
N ALA A 123 -0.82 -2.58 6.42
CA ALA A 123 -0.38 -1.74 5.32
C ALA A 123 0.32 -2.56 4.22
N ALA A 124 1.24 -3.45 4.58
CA ALA A 124 1.95 -4.35 3.65
C ALA A 124 0.99 -5.26 2.88
N ARG A 125 0.01 -5.86 3.58
CA ARG A 125 -1.03 -6.69 2.98
C ARG A 125 -1.89 -5.91 1.99
N LEU A 126 -2.35 -4.71 2.36
CA LEU A 126 -3.14 -3.86 1.46
C LEU A 126 -2.36 -3.49 0.19
N ARG A 127 -1.07 -3.14 0.33
CA ARG A 127 -0.20 -2.85 -0.83
C ARG A 127 -0.13 -4.06 -1.76
N GLY A 128 0.10 -5.26 -1.22
CA GLY A 128 0.10 -6.48 -2.01
C GLY A 128 -1.24 -6.75 -2.69
N LEU A 129 -2.36 -6.48 -2.01
CA LEU A 129 -3.71 -6.65 -2.58
C LEU A 129 -4.00 -5.68 -3.73
N ILE A 130 -3.56 -4.41 -3.61
CA ILE A 130 -3.65 -3.42 -4.69
C ILE A 130 -2.79 -3.85 -5.89
N ASP A 131 -1.55 -4.30 -5.65
CA ASP A 131 -0.64 -4.71 -6.71
C ASP A 131 -1.15 -5.96 -7.45
N VAL A 132 -1.63 -6.97 -6.72
CA VAL A 132 -2.30 -8.14 -7.32
C VAL A 132 -3.56 -7.74 -8.07
N GLY A 133 -4.38 -6.86 -7.49
CA GLY A 133 -5.65 -6.41 -8.07
C GLY A 133 -5.47 -5.69 -9.41
N THR A 134 -4.59 -4.70 -9.44
CA THR A 134 -4.28 -3.93 -10.64
C THR A 134 -3.58 -4.78 -11.70
N TYR A 135 -2.68 -5.68 -11.31
CA TYR A 135 -2.04 -6.66 -12.21
C TYR A 135 -3.06 -7.58 -12.89
N ASN A 136 -3.99 -8.15 -12.13
CA ASN A 136 -5.00 -9.05 -12.66
C ASN A 136 -6.02 -8.33 -13.54
N ALA A 137 -6.47 -7.14 -13.14
CA ALA A 137 -7.37 -6.31 -13.95
C ALA A 137 -6.73 -5.87 -15.27
N SER A 138 -5.41 -5.76 -15.31
CA SER A 138 -4.64 -5.35 -16.48
C SER A 138 -4.19 -6.53 -17.34
N ASN A 139 -4.81 -7.71 -17.22
CA ASN A 139 -4.43 -8.90 -17.97
C ASN A 139 -2.94 -9.27 -17.83
N ALA A 140 -2.38 -9.13 -16.62
CA ALA A 140 -0.96 -9.34 -16.33
C ALA A 140 0.02 -8.35 -17.01
N ASP A 141 -0.47 -7.22 -17.54
CA ASP A 141 0.36 -6.11 -18.01
C ASP A 141 0.73 -5.20 -16.83
N LEU A 142 2.01 -5.24 -16.43
CA LEU A 142 2.53 -4.43 -15.33
C LEU A 142 2.57 -2.93 -15.61
N THR A 143 2.72 -2.52 -16.88
CA THR A 143 2.70 -1.09 -17.22
C THR A 143 1.29 -0.54 -17.05
N ALA A 144 0.28 -1.27 -17.51
CA ALA A 144 -1.12 -0.91 -17.31
C ALA A 144 -1.50 -0.97 -15.81
N ALA A 145 -1.04 -1.98 -15.08
CA ALA A 145 -1.26 -2.10 -13.64
C ALA A 145 -0.66 -0.92 -12.86
N TYR A 146 0.58 -0.57 -13.16
CA TYR A 146 1.26 0.60 -12.60
C TYR A 146 0.49 1.89 -12.87
N ASN A 147 -0.02 2.09 -14.09
CA ASN A 147 -0.82 3.28 -14.42
C ASN A 147 -2.15 3.33 -13.65
N LEU A 148 -2.82 2.19 -13.44
CA LEU A 148 -4.02 2.11 -12.60
C LEU A 148 -3.73 2.44 -11.14
N LYS A 149 -2.70 1.82 -10.56
CA LYS A 149 -2.26 2.08 -9.18
C LYS A 149 -1.90 3.56 -8.99
N LYS A 150 -1.05 4.10 -9.87
CA LYS A 150 -0.63 5.50 -9.82
C LYS A 150 -1.84 6.44 -9.93
N SER A 151 -2.77 6.14 -10.82
CA SER A 151 -3.98 6.94 -10.99
C SER A 151 -4.87 6.96 -9.74
N ALA A 152 -5.02 5.81 -9.07
CA ALA A 152 -5.79 5.72 -7.84
C ALA A 152 -5.16 6.56 -6.73
N TYR A 153 -3.84 6.48 -6.59
CA TYR A 153 -3.07 7.27 -5.64
C TYR A 153 -3.18 8.78 -5.90
N GLU A 154 -2.99 9.22 -7.15
CA GLU A 154 -3.14 10.62 -7.53
C GLU A 154 -4.58 11.12 -7.30
N SER A 155 -5.58 10.28 -7.52
CA SER A 155 -6.99 10.62 -7.29
C SER A 155 -7.29 10.82 -5.81
N LEU A 156 -6.69 9.98 -4.94
CA LEU A 156 -6.70 10.17 -3.49
C LEU A 156 -6.08 11.53 -3.11
N LEU A 157 -4.87 11.84 -3.58
CA LEU A 157 -4.17 13.08 -3.23
C LEU A 157 -4.90 14.36 -3.70
N LYS A 158 -5.51 14.32 -4.87
CA LYS A 158 -6.27 15.44 -5.44
C LYS A 158 -7.59 15.71 -4.70
N GLY A 159 -7.95 14.90 -3.70
CA GLY A 159 -9.20 15.02 -2.93
C GLY A 159 -10.47 14.83 -3.78
N GLY A 160 -10.32 14.32 -5.01
CA GLY A 160 -11.33 14.41 -6.08
C GLY A 160 -12.48 13.40 -5.99
N THR A 161 -12.40 12.38 -5.14
CA THR A 161 -13.37 11.28 -5.12
C THR A 161 -14.00 11.01 -3.75
N PHE A 162 -13.58 11.72 -2.69
CA PHE A 162 -14.18 11.63 -1.35
C PHE A 162 -14.95 12.91 -1.02
N GLY A 163 -15.85 13.29 -1.93
CA GLY A 163 -16.66 14.51 -1.81
C GLY A 163 -17.38 14.63 -0.46
N VAL A 164 -17.19 15.82 0.15
CA VAL A 164 -18.06 16.51 1.12
C VAL A 164 -19.20 15.66 1.69
N GLY A 165 -18.87 14.91 2.73
CA GLY A 165 -19.81 14.00 3.38
C GLY A 165 -19.05 12.83 3.96
N THR A 166 -18.57 13.02 5.18
CA THR A 166 -18.05 11.99 6.08
C THR A 166 -18.69 10.62 5.79
N LEU A 167 -17.95 9.70 5.18
CA LEU A 167 -18.09 8.31 5.59
C LEU A 167 -17.39 8.25 6.94
N PRO A 168 -18.11 8.13 8.07
CA PRO A 168 -17.47 7.69 9.28
C PRO A 168 -17.05 6.25 9.01
N ILE A 169 -15.80 6.05 8.58
CA ILE A 169 -15.13 4.80 8.92
C ILE A 169 -14.86 5.02 10.41
N PRO A 170 -15.60 4.40 11.32
CA PRO A 170 -15.43 4.67 12.71
C PRO A 170 -14.09 4.02 13.13
N GLY A 171 -13.35 4.75 13.95
CA GLY A 171 -11.88 4.62 14.08
C GLY A 171 -11.04 5.50 13.14
N ALA A 172 -11.53 5.88 11.95
CA ALA A 172 -10.83 6.80 11.04
C ALA A 172 -11.37 8.22 11.19
N GLY A 173 -10.66 9.04 11.98
CA GLY A 173 -11.00 10.45 12.20
C GLY A 173 -11.15 11.28 10.92
N ILE A 174 -11.75 12.47 11.08
CA ILE A 174 -11.85 13.48 10.02
C ILE A 174 -10.44 13.82 9.53
N VAL A 175 -10.22 13.62 8.23
CA VAL A 175 -8.95 13.85 7.54
C VAL A 175 -8.77 15.35 7.34
N GLY A 176 -8.02 15.96 8.25
CA GLY A 176 -7.48 17.31 8.11
C GLY A 176 -6.22 17.33 7.26
N SER A 177 -5.77 18.53 6.91
CA SER A 177 -4.60 18.88 6.08
C SER A 177 -3.30 18.09 6.31
N GLY A 178 -3.11 17.41 7.44
CA GLY A 178 -1.91 16.63 7.75
C GLY A 178 -1.78 15.27 7.05
N THR A 179 -2.84 14.63 6.58
CA THR A 179 -2.74 13.34 5.85
C THR A 179 -2.23 13.51 4.42
N ASN A 180 -2.51 14.65 3.79
CA ASN A 180 -2.00 14.94 2.45
C ASN A 180 -0.46 15.08 2.48
N LEU A 181 0.10 15.61 3.57
CA LEU A 181 1.56 15.72 3.73
C LEU A 181 2.22 14.34 3.86
N ILE A 182 1.61 13.41 4.62
CA ILE A 182 2.10 12.03 4.76
C ILE A 182 1.94 11.28 3.44
N GLY A 183 0.76 11.32 2.83
CA GLY A 183 0.51 10.67 1.55
C GLY A 183 1.51 11.12 0.47
N SER A 184 1.72 12.42 0.31
CA SER A 184 2.72 12.88 -0.66
C SER A 184 4.14 12.41 -0.29
N ALA A 185 4.51 12.36 1.00
CA ALA A 185 5.83 11.91 1.43
C ALA A 185 6.14 10.46 1.10
N ILE A 186 5.16 9.57 1.29
CA ILE A 186 5.33 8.13 1.06
C ILE A 186 4.87 7.68 -0.33
N GLU A 187 4.40 8.59 -1.18
CA GLU A 187 3.87 8.27 -2.53
C GLU A 187 4.83 7.40 -3.32
N HIS A 188 6.11 7.79 -3.32
CA HIS A 188 7.16 7.06 -4.02
C HIS A 188 7.25 5.60 -3.55
N ASP A 189 7.04 5.35 -2.26
CA ASP A 189 7.17 4.03 -1.66
C ASP A 189 5.88 3.21 -1.73
N ILE A 190 4.73 3.87 -1.88
CA ILE A 190 3.47 3.20 -2.19
C ILE A 190 3.41 2.83 -3.68
N VAL A 191 3.57 3.80 -4.57
CA VAL A 191 3.43 3.59 -6.03
C VAL A 191 4.60 2.79 -6.58
N GLY A 192 5.82 3.05 -6.10
CA GLY A 192 7.05 2.44 -6.60
C GLY A 192 7.50 3.00 -7.95
N PRO A 193 8.67 2.59 -8.45
CA PRO A 193 9.12 2.93 -9.79
C PRO A 193 8.29 2.20 -10.86
N ALA A 194 8.31 2.72 -12.08
CA ALA A 194 7.74 2.01 -13.22
C ALA A 194 8.39 0.61 -13.37
N PRO A 195 7.58 -0.44 -13.59
CA PRO A 195 8.08 -1.81 -13.58
C PRO A 195 9.00 -2.08 -14.77
N THR A 196 10.04 -2.88 -14.52
CA THR A 196 11.00 -3.37 -15.53
C THR A 196 10.95 -4.89 -15.70
N THR A 197 10.14 -5.57 -14.88
CA THR A 197 9.95 -7.02 -14.83
C THR A 197 8.66 -7.44 -15.53
N THR A 198 8.45 -8.75 -15.65
CA THR A 198 7.22 -9.36 -16.20
C THR A 198 6.28 -9.94 -15.14
N SER A 199 6.73 -9.99 -13.88
CA SER A 199 5.93 -10.37 -12.71
C SER A 199 5.99 -9.26 -11.65
N ILE A 200 4.97 -9.25 -10.76
CA ILE A 200 4.99 -8.37 -9.58
C ILE A 200 6.28 -8.69 -8.81
N PRO A 201 7.18 -7.71 -8.60
CA PRO A 201 8.41 -7.96 -7.88
C PRO A 201 8.16 -8.06 -6.37
N ASP A 202 9.03 -8.83 -5.71
CA ASP A 202 9.13 -8.79 -4.25
C ASP A 202 9.44 -7.38 -3.77
N MET A 203 8.99 -7.05 -2.56
CA MET A 203 9.32 -5.77 -1.96
C MET A 203 10.84 -5.67 -1.79
N PRO A 204 11.50 -4.62 -2.33
CA PRO A 204 12.93 -4.43 -2.08
C PRO A 204 13.17 -4.19 -0.58
N HIS A 205 14.18 -4.83 0.01
CA HIS A 205 14.58 -4.67 1.43
C HIS A 205 14.80 -3.21 1.87
N THR A 206 15.10 -2.32 0.93
CA THR A 206 15.25 -0.88 1.20
C THR A 206 13.91 -0.14 1.31
N THR A 207 12.79 -0.76 1.00
CA THR A 207 11.46 -0.12 1.02
C THR A 207 10.85 -0.09 2.42
N PRO A 208 10.79 -1.19 3.19
CA PRO A 208 10.30 -1.17 4.56
C PRO A 208 10.95 -0.08 5.45
N PRO A 209 12.29 0.05 5.52
CA PRO A 209 12.89 1.06 6.37
C PRO A 209 12.63 2.49 5.89
N ARG A 210 12.63 2.74 4.56
CA ARG A 210 12.30 4.07 4.02
C ARG A 210 10.86 4.46 4.34
N LEU A 211 9.95 3.50 4.22
CA LEU A 211 8.55 3.74 4.50
C LEU A 211 8.31 4.21 5.94
N VAL A 212 8.93 3.52 6.90
CA VAL A 212 8.83 3.91 8.31
C VAL A 212 9.49 5.26 8.55
N LEU A 213 10.69 5.51 7.99
CA LEU A 213 11.38 6.79 8.14
C LEU A 213 10.60 7.97 7.52
N ASP A 214 9.97 7.77 6.36
CA ASP A 214 9.12 8.76 5.70
C ASP A 214 7.85 9.05 6.51
N GLY A 215 7.23 8.00 7.08
CA GLY A 215 6.12 8.15 8.01
C GLY A 215 6.47 8.99 9.24
N PHE A 216 7.69 8.81 9.77
CA PHE A 216 8.23 9.62 10.86
C PHE A 216 8.45 11.08 10.45
N LEU A 217 9.11 11.32 9.30
CA LEU A 217 9.35 12.67 8.79
C LEU A 217 8.06 13.43 8.58
N ALA A 218 7.09 12.79 7.93
CA ALA A 218 5.81 13.41 7.64
C ALA A 218 4.93 13.61 8.88
N SER A 219 5.16 12.82 9.94
CA SER A 219 4.53 13.00 11.25
C SER A 219 5.24 14.05 12.13
N GLY A 220 6.29 14.71 11.61
CA GLY A 220 7.09 15.69 12.34
C GLY A 220 7.91 15.10 13.49
N GLN A 221 8.14 13.79 13.45
CA GLN A 221 8.91 13.09 14.47
C GLN A 221 10.41 13.19 14.17
N PRO A 222 11.26 13.33 15.21
CA PRO A 222 12.70 13.42 15.00
C PRO A 222 13.26 12.11 14.46
N LEU A 223 14.12 12.21 13.44
CA LEU A 223 14.94 11.09 12.96
C LEU A 223 16.38 11.23 13.45
N SER A 224 17.02 10.10 13.70
CA SER A 224 18.44 10.03 14.08
C SER A 224 19.23 9.21 13.07
N GLY A 225 20.50 9.58 12.85
CA GLY A 225 21.44 8.78 12.07
C GLY A 225 21.36 8.92 10.54
N LEU A 226 20.59 9.88 10.02
CA LEU A 226 20.54 10.16 8.58
C LEU A 226 21.34 11.40 8.19
N GLU A 227 22.14 11.27 7.15
CA GLU A 227 22.85 12.38 6.53
C GLU A 227 21.89 13.31 5.77
N PRO A 228 22.12 14.64 5.75
CA PRO A 228 21.30 15.60 5.00
C PRO A 228 21.12 15.26 3.51
N GLU A 229 22.10 14.56 2.94
CA GLU A 229 22.14 14.14 1.53
C GLU A 229 21.10 13.07 1.19
N LEU A 230 20.52 12.39 2.19
CA LEU A 230 19.47 11.38 2.01
C LEU A 230 18.06 11.99 1.95
N TYR A 231 17.90 13.27 2.26
CA TYR A 231 16.60 13.92 2.20
C TYR A 231 16.33 14.46 0.79
N ARG A 232 15.11 14.30 0.31
CA ARG A 232 14.61 14.90 -0.94
C ARG A 232 13.28 15.59 -0.69
N PRO A 233 13.02 16.74 -1.33
CA PRO A 233 11.69 17.28 -1.34
C PRO A 233 10.77 16.30 -2.07
N VAL A 234 9.56 16.15 -1.54
CA VAL A 234 8.52 15.34 -2.14
C VAL A 234 8.12 15.89 -3.50
N ASP A 235 7.94 17.22 -3.57
CA ASP A 235 7.75 17.96 -4.81
C ASP A 235 9.02 18.74 -5.14
N PRO A 236 9.77 18.37 -6.19
CA PRO A 236 10.96 19.10 -6.63
C PRO A 236 10.68 20.57 -6.98
N GLN A 237 9.45 20.94 -7.33
CA GLN A 237 9.06 22.32 -7.61
C GLN A 237 8.84 23.13 -6.33
N HIS A 238 8.65 22.47 -5.18
CA HIS A 238 8.43 23.09 -3.87
C HIS A 238 9.46 22.55 -2.88
N PRO A 239 10.74 22.94 -3.01
CA PRO A 239 11.85 22.38 -2.23
C PRO A 239 11.77 22.67 -0.73
N ASP A 240 10.99 23.68 -0.33
CA ASP A 240 10.71 24.01 1.08
C ASP A 240 9.54 23.21 1.66
N GLY A 241 8.96 22.31 0.87
CA GLY A 241 7.82 21.47 1.24
C GLY A 241 8.21 20.23 2.07
N PRO A 242 7.28 19.27 2.21
CA PRO A 242 7.56 17.99 2.87
C PRO A 242 8.77 17.29 2.26
N MET A 243 9.55 16.65 3.13
CA MET A 243 10.72 15.88 2.76
C MET A 243 10.44 14.39 2.88
N ARG A 244 11.16 13.59 2.10
CA ARG A 244 11.21 12.14 2.17
C ARG A 244 12.65 11.63 2.04
N ILE A 245 12.85 10.36 2.28
CA ILE A 245 14.11 9.66 2.06
C ILE A 245 14.27 9.37 0.57
N ALA A 246 15.40 9.81 0.02
CA ALA A 246 15.82 9.55 -1.36
C ALA A 246 16.01 8.06 -1.56
N THR A 247 15.60 7.50 -2.70
CA THR A 247 16.03 6.15 -3.10
C THR A 247 17.53 6.11 -3.39
N TYR A 248 18.11 4.91 -3.43
CA TYR A 248 19.47 4.72 -3.92
C TYR A 248 19.67 5.30 -5.34
N ALA A 249 18.70 5.16 -6.23
CA ALA A 249 18.78 5.66 -7.61
C ALA A 249 18.83 7.20 -7.68
N GLU A 250 18.21 7.89 -6.71
CA GLU A 250 18.18 9.35 -6.60
C GLU A 250 19.42 9.94 -5.90
N MET A 251 20.33 9.08 -5.42
CA MET A 251 21.59 9.53 -4.86
C MET A 251 22.53 10.03 -5.96
N ASN A 252 23.25 11.12 -5.66
CA ASN A 252 24.20 11.69 -6.60
C ASN A 252 25.33 10.68 -6.93
N GLU A 253 26.01 10.91 -8.06
CA GLU A 253 27.00 9.96 -8.57
C GLU A 253 28.17 9.75 -7.59
N ASP A 254 28.62 10.81 -6.91
CA ASP A 254 29.72 10.74 -5.95
C ASP A 254 29.34 9.94 -4.69
N TRP A 255 28.08 9.99 -4.28
CA TRP A 255 27.56 9.17 -3.19
C TRP A 255 27.47 7.70 -3.62
N ARG A 256 26.91 7.42 -4.80
CA ARG A 256 26.81 6.05 -5.35
C ARG A 256 28.17 5.42 -5.69
N LYS A 257 29.20 6.22 -5.96
CA LYS A 257 30.59 5.73 -6.11
C LYS A 257 31.20 5.28 -4.79
N ARG A 258 30.80 5.90 -3.68
CA ARG A 258 31.32 5.61 -2.33
C ARG A 258 30.49 4.55 -1.60
N ASN A 259 29.22 4.39 -1.96
CA ASN A 259 28.28 3.54 -1.26
C ASN A 259 27.60 2.58 -2.24
N THR A 260 27.63 1.29 -1.92
CA THR A 260 26.88 0.27 -2.66
C THR A 260 25.39 0.29 -2.26
N PRO A 261 24.49 -0.38 -3.02
CA PRO A 261 23.11 -0.58 -2.58
C PRO A 261 23.01 -1.23 -1.19
N GLN A 262 23.92 -2.14 -0.84
CA GLN A 262 23.99 -2.77 0.49
C GLN A 262 24.43 -1.79 1.58
N ALA A 263 25.33 -0.85 1.25
CA ALA A 263 25.74 0.20 2.18
C ALA A 263 24.57 1.16 2.43
N TYR A 264 23.80 1.50 1.39
CA TYR A 264 22.58 2.30 1.52
C TYR A 264 21.55 1.62 2.43
N ASP A 265 21.29 0.34 2.22
CA ASP A 265 20.41 -0.47 3.08
C ASP A 265 20.87 -0.48 4.55
N SER A 266 22.19 -0.62 4.77
CA SER A 266 22.79 -0.56 6.11
C SER A 266 22.61 0.81 6.77
N VAL A 267 22.67 1.91 6.00
CA VAL A 267 22.44 3.27 6.50
C VAL A 267 20.99 3.44 6.95
N LEU A 268 20.03 3.00 6.15
CA LEU A 268 18.60 3.06 6.49
C LEU A 268 18.28 2.23 7.74
N SER A 269 18.78 0.99 7.78
CA SER A 269 18.62 0.09 8.93
C SER A 269 19.25 0.68 10.20
N SER A 270 20.41 1.34 10.08
CA SER A 270 21.07 2.00 11.20
C SER A 270 20.27 3.22 11.70
N ALA A 271 19.74 4.03 10.79
CA ALA A 271 18.89 5.17 11.15
C ALA A 271 17.60 4.73 11.84
N LEU A 272 16.96 3.68 11.33
CA LEU A 272 15.79 3.09 11.95
C LEU A 272 16.12 2.54 13.35
N SER A 273 17.27 1.90 13.51
CA SER A 273 17.74 1.36 14.79
C SER A 273 18.02 2.46 15.82
N GLN A 274 18.58 3.59 15.38
CA GLN A 274 18.80 4.74 16.26
C GLN A 274 17.49 5.45 16.62
N THR A 275 16.48 5.37 15.75
CA THR A 275 15.17 6.00 15.97
C THR A 275 14.26 5.13 16.85
N LEU A 276 14.30 3.80 16.67
CA LEU A 276 13.37 2.84 17.29
C LEU A 276 14.01 1.83 18.26
N GLY A 277 15.34 1.77 18.35
CA GLY A 277 16.08 0.71 19.04
C GLY A 277 16.46 -0.47 18.12
N ASN A 278 17.57 -1.16 18.44
CA ASN A 278 18.16 -2.21 17.59
C ASN A 278 17.27 -3.46 17.39
N ASP A 279 16.51 -3.89 18.39
CA ASP A 279 15.68 -5.10 18.32
C ASP A 279 14.46 -4.92 17.38
N THR A 280 14.20 -3.69 16.97
CA THR A 280 13.03 -3.26 16.19
C THR A 280 13.20 -3.45 14.69
N VAL A 281 14.42 -3.28 14.17
CA VAL A 281 14.66 -3.10 12.72
C VAL A 281 14.57 -4.40 11.94
N THR A 282 15.22 -5.45 12.44
CA THR A 282 15.23 -6.77 11.77
C THR A 282 13.82 -7.34 11.64
N ARG A 283 12.95 -7.06 12.61
CA ARG A 283 11.57 -7.52 12.58
C ARG A 283 10.69 -6.71 11.63
N ILE A 284 10.80 -5.38 11.63
CA ILE A 284 10.03 -4.52 10.72
C ILE A 284 10.32 -4.85 9.25
N ASP A 285 11.60 -5.05 8.89
CA ASP A 285 11.97 -5.40 7.51
C ASP A 285 11.40 -6.78 7.11
N SER A 286 11.55 -7.77 8.00
CA SER A 286 11.02 -9.12 7.79
C SER A 286 9.49 -9.10 7.66
N ASP A 287 8.77 -8.48 8.58
CA ASP A 287 7.32 -8.56 8.66
C ASP A 287 6.65 -7.80 7.50
N ILE A 288 7.09 -6.56 7.18
CA ILE A 288 6.54 -5.82 6.04
C ILE A 288 6.79 -6.58 4.73
N SER A 289 8.02 -7.04 4.50
CA SER A 289 8.37 -7.75 3.28
C SER A 289 7.63 -9.08 3.16
N THR A 290 7.57 -9.86 4.24
CA THR A 290 6.87 -11.16 4.27
C THR A 290 5.38 -11.01 3.97
N TYR A 291 4.68 -10.11 4.66
CA TYR A 291 3.24 -9.94 4.48
C TYR A 291 2.89 -9.43 3.08
N TYR A 292 3.70 -8.54 2.51
CA TYR A 292 3.52 -8.13 1.12
C TYR A 292 3.82 -9.30 0.14
N ASN A 293 4.97 -9.97 0.30
CA ASN A 293 5.45 -11.01 -0.61
C ASN A 293 4.51 -12.22 -0.64
N ASN A 294 3.98 -12.64 0.52
CA ASN A 294 3.00 -13.73 0.61
C ASN A 294 1.71 -13.42 -0.16
N VAL A 295 1.28 -12.15 -0.21
CA VAL A 295 0.19 -11.74 -1.10
C VAL A 295 0.60 -11.82 -2.57
N VAL A 296 1.75 -11.30 -2.98
CA VAL A 296 2.06 -11.16 -4.41
C VAL A 296 2.59 -12.43 -5.10
N HIS A 297 3.15 -13.41 -4.38
CA HIS A 297 3.76 -14.62 -4.97
C HIS A 297 2.78 -15.52 -5.72
N ASN A 298 1.51 -15.55 -5.30
CA ASN A 298 0.45 -16.22 -6.04
C ASN A 298 -0.66 -15.21 -6.38
N PRO A 299 -0.52 -14.44 -7.48
CA PRO A 299 -1.46 -13.38 -7.81
C PRO A 299 -2.80 -13.90 -8.32
N GLN A 300 -2.87 -15.13 -8.82
CA GLN A 300 -4.08 -15.73 -9.41
C GLN A 300 -4.37 -17.12 -8.82
N PRO A 301 -4.66 -17.23 -7.50
CA PRO A 301 -4.83 -18.52 -6.82
C PRO A 301 -6.00 -19.36 -7.35
N TRP A 302 -6.90 -18.76 -8.14
CA TRP A 302 -8.03 -19.44 -8.80
C TRP A 302 -7.68 -20.09 -10.14
N LYS A 303 -6.53 -19.79 -10.74
CA LYS A 303 -6.06 -20.48 -11.95
C LYS A 303 -5.31 -21.74 -11.55
N LYS A 304 -5.88 -22.90 -11.86
CA LYS A 304 -5.25 -24.22 -11.70
C LYS A 304 -4.60 -24.66 -13.00
#